data_AF-A0A5J4P912-F1
#
_entry.id   AF-A0A5J4P912-F1
#
_cell.length_a   1.000
_cell.length_b   1.000
_cell.length_c   1.000
_cell.angle_alpha   90.00
_cell.angle_beta   90.00
_cell.angle_gamma   90.00
#
_symmetry.space_group_name_H-M   'P 1'
#
loop_
_entity.id
_entity.type
_entity.pdbx_description
1 polymer ?
#
loop_
_entity_poly.entity_id
_entity_poly.type
_entity_poly.pdbx_seq_one_letter_code
_entity_poly.pdbx_strand_id
1 'polypeptide(L)'
;MNKLIVIAGMLLFASVVYGQTEVSAGVSRGKDFGIVYMLPKTEIEVEVKTVKVVYTPGKFGKYADRYLRLTDVSHEAEEYWLMTGIKVKSVGVPDKVRTYFVKMKDKSVAPLVELTTDGIIKSMNVPYERKQEAYATTETIAAKKKKLDPLSFLTEEILMTNSSAKMAELIAKEIY
;
A
#
# COMPACT_ATOMS: atom_id res chain seq x y z
N MET A 1 36.18 -21.77 -62.40
CA MET A 1 35.60 -20.97 -61.28
C MET A 1 34.84 -21.91 -60.36
N ASN A 2 35.18 -21.85 -59.08
CA ASN A 2 35.30 -23.03 -58.24
C ASN A 2 33.98 -23.37 -57.55
N LYS A 3 33.32 -24.44 -57.98
CA LYS A 3 32.12 -25.01 -57.32
C LYS A 3 32.36 -25.33 -55.83
N LEU A 4 33.62 -25.55 -55.44
CA LEU A 4 34.06 -25.71 -54.05
C LEU A 4 33.85 -24.44 -53.18
N ILE A 5 33.94 -23.24 -53.75
CA ILE A 5 33.77 -21.98 -52.99
C ILE A 5 32.29 -21.75 -52.65
N VAL A 6 31.37 -22.16 -53.54
CA VAL A 6 29.92 -22.03 -53.31
C VAL A 6 29.45 -23.00 -52.22
N ILE A 7 30.02 -24.21 -52.17
CA ILE A 7 29.69 -25.21 -51.14
C ILE A 7 30.27 -24.82 -49.77
N ALA A 8 31.47 -24.23 -49.74
CA ALA A 8 32.06 -23.70 -48.50
C ALA A 8 31.28 -22.50 -47.93
N GLY A 9 30.67 -21.66 -48.80
CA GLY A 9 29.81 -20.55 -48.37
C GLY A 9 28.47 -21.00 -47.78
N MET A 10 27.91 -22.12 -48.27
CA MET A 10 26.62 -22.64 -47.80
C MET A 10 26.70 -23.37 -46.45
N LEU A 11 27.88 -23.89 -46.10
CA LEU A 11 28.12 -24.57 -44.81
C LEU A 11 28.32 -23.60 -43.63
N LEU A 12 28.56 -22.31 -43.88
CA LEU A 12 28.78 -21.29 -42.86
C LEU A 12 27.50 -20.64 -42.30
N PHE A 13 26.32 -20.96 -42.83
CA PHE A 13 25.03 -20.44 -42.35
C PHE A 13 24.26 -21.38 -41.41
N ALA A 14 24.79 -22.57 -41.10
CA ALA A 14 24.07 -23.57 -40.30
C ALA A 14 24.35 -23.52 -38.79
N SER A 15 25.16 -22.59 -38.29
CA SER A 15 25.32 -22.37 -36.85
C SER A 15 24.23 -21.43 -36.33
N VAL A 16 22.97 -21.85 -36.41
CA VAL A 16 21.91 -21.29 -35.57
C VAL A 16 22.21 -21.80 -34.16
N VAL A 17 22.80 -20.93 -33.34
CA VAL A 17 22.97 -21.18 -31.91
C VAL A 17 21.58 -21.29 -31.30
N TYR A 18 21.11 -22.52 -31.08
CA TYR A 18 19.93 -22.78 -30.27
C TYR A 18 20.27 -22.41 -28.82
N GLY A 19 19.93 -21.18 -28.42
CA GLY A 19 20.01 -20.69 -27.05
C GLY A 19 18.87 -21.22 -26.16
N GLN A 20 18.43 -22.47 -26.38
CA GLN A 20 17.37 -23.08 -25.58
C GLN A 20 18.01 -23.66 -24.31
N THR A 21 17.83 -22.98 -23.18
CA THR A 21 18.21 -23.51 -21.86
C THR A 21 17.17 -24.52 -21.41
N GLU A 22 17.63 -25.65 -20.89
CA GLU A 22 16.74 -26.68 -20.36
C GLU A 22 16.21 -26.22 -19.00
N VAL A 23 14.89 -26.22 -18.84
CA VAL A 23 14.21 -25.86 -17.59
C VAL A 23 13.58 -27.11 -17.00
N SER A 24 14.07 -27.53 -15.84
CA SER A 24 13.52 -28.67 -15.10
C SER A 24 12.70 -28.18 -13.91
N ALA A 25 11.57 -28.83 -13.61
CA ALA A 25 10.81 -28.55 -12.40
C ALA A 25 11.55 -29.06 -11.14
N GLY A 26 11.58 -28.25 -10.09
CA GLY A 26 12.21 -28.60 -8.79
C GLY A 26 13.66 -28.14 -8.62
N VAL A 27 14.25 -28.51 -7.48
CA VAL A 27 15.64 -28.19 -7.12
C VAL A 27 16.54 -29.32 -7.63
N SER A 28 17.45 -29.03 -8.56
CA SER A 28 18.43 -30.01 -9.02
C SER A 28 19.37 -30.39 -7.88
N ARG A 29 19.48 -31.69 -7.56
CA ARG A 29 20.34 -32.24 -6.49
C ARG A 29 21.74 -32.64 -6.99
N GLY A 30 22.14 -32.20 -8.18
CA GLY A 30 23.35 -32.67 -8.87
C GLY A 30 24.42 -31.61 -9.13
N LYS A 31 25.53 -32.05 -9.76
CA LYS A 31 26.72 -31.28 -10.20
C LYS A 31 26.42 -30.24 -11.31
N ASP A 32 25.16 -30.06 -11.67
CA ASP A 32 24.75 -29.18 -12.76
C ASP A 32 24.77 -27.71 -12.30
N PHE A 33 25.50 -26.86 -13.02
CA PHE A 33 25.53 -25.43 -12.79
C PHE A 33 24.22 -24.80 -13.29
N GLY A 34 23.52 -24.05 -12.44
CA GLY A 34 22.23 -23.47 -12.81
C GLY A 34 21.61 -22.57 -11.75
N ILE A 35 20.45 -22.00 -12.07
CA ILE A 35 19.71 -21.06 -11.22
C ILE A 35 18.34 -21.65 -10.86
N VAL A 36 17.99 -21.63 -9.57
CA VAL A 36 16.64 -21.96 -9.11
C VAL A 36 15.83 -20.67 -9.00
N TYR A 37 14.63 -20.66 -9.59
CA TYR A 37 13.68 -19.56 -9.45
C TYR A 37 12.26 -20.07 -9.20
N MET A 38 11.42 -19.20 -8.66
CA MET A 38 10.01 -19.45 -8.40
C MET A 38 9.16 -18.53 -9.27
N LEU A 39 8.05 -19.06 -9.79
CA LEU A 39 7.08 -18.22 -10.49
C LEU A 39 6.31 -17.35 -9.48
N PRO A 40 6.05 -16.07 -9.79
CA PRO A 40 5.24 -15.23 -8.94
C PRO A 40 3.78 -15.70 -9.01
N LYS A 41 3.16 -15.90 -7.85
CA LYS A 41 1.72 -15.98 -7.69
C LYS A 41 1.18 -14.57 -7.42
N THR A 42 0.12 -14.19 -8.12
CA THR A 42 -0.54 -12.91 -7.92
C THR A 42 -1.32 -12.91 -6.61
N GLU A 43 -1.03 -11.96 -5.74
CA GLU A 43 -1.81 -11.62 -4.55
C GLU A 43 -2.22 -10.16 -4.61
N ILE A 44 -3.38 -9.83 -4.02
CA ILE A 44 -3.91 -8.48 -3.99
C ILE A 44 -3.74 -7.95 -2.57
N GLU A 45 -2.90 -6.94 -2.41
CA GLU A 45 -2.73 -6.24 -1.14
C GLU A 45 -3.66 -5.02 -1.11
N VAL A 46 -4.53 -4.98 -0.10
CA VAL A 46 -5.51 -3.91 0.10
C VAL A 46 -5.17 -3.17 1.38
N GLU A 47 -4.87 -1.88 1.26
CA GLU A 47 -4.65 -0.98 2.37
C GLU A 47 -5.90 -0.12 2.55
N VAL A 48 -6.56 -0.21 3.71
CA VAL A 48 -7.77 0.55 4.04
C VAL A 48 -7.44 1.56 5.14
N LYS A 49 -7.68 2.84 4.85
CA LYS A 49 -7.53 3.93 5.82
C LYS A 49 -8.89 4.27 6.39
N THR A 50 -8.98 4.26 7.71
CA THR A 50 -10.21 4.59 8.45
C THR A 50 -9.92 5.60 9.54
N VAL A 51 -10.92 6.42 9.84
CA VAL A 51 -10.91 7.38 10.93
C VAL A 51 -12.05 7.04 11.87
N LYS A 52 -11.73 6.79 13.14
CA LYS A 52 -12.74 6.68 14.19
C LYS A 52 -13.24 8.07 14.53
N VAL A 53 -14.53 8.31 14.33
CA VAL A 53 -15.20 9.53 14.77
C VAL A 53 -16.01 9.19 16.02
N VAL A 54 -15.76 9.95 17.09
CA VAL A 54 -16.50 9.88 18.34
C VAL A 54 -17.20 11.22 18.53
N TYR A 55 -18.52 11.22 18.37
CA TYR A 55 -19.37 12.37 18.62
C TYR A 55 -19.80 12.36 20.09
N THR A 56 -19.47 13.45 20.80
CA THR A 56 -19.90 13.67 22.18
C THR A 56 -20.83 14.88 22.20
N PRO A 57 -22.14 14.70 22.46
CA PRO A 57 -23.08 15.80 22.49
C PRO A 57 -22.73 16.78 23.62
N GLY A 58 -22.96 18.07 23.36
CA GLY A 58 -22.74 19.13 24.34
C GLY A 58 -23.81 19.16 25.43
N LYS A 59 -23.45 19.64 26.63
CA LYS A 59 -24.35 19.73 27.80
C LYS A 59 -25.67 20.47 27.52
N PHE A 60 -25.64 21.46 26.62
CA PHE A 60 -26.79 22.28 26.24
C PHE A 60 -27.35 21.97 24.86
N GLY A 61 -26.96 20.85 24.24
CA GLY A 61 -27.41 20.46 22.89
C GLY A 61 -28.93 20.46 22.73
N LYS A 62 -29.65 19.99 23.75
CA LYS A 62 -31.13 20.01 23.81
C LYS A 62 -31.78 21.39 23.72
N TYR A 63 -31.03 22.46 23.93
CA TYR A 63 -31.51 23.84 23.87
C TYR A 63 -31.01 24.58 22.62
N ALA A 64 -30.22 23.92 21.76
CA ALA A 64 -29.63 24.52 20.58
C ALA A 64 -30.69 24.98 19.58
N ASP A 65 -31.75 24.20 19.35
CA ASP A 65 -32.86 24.62 18.50
C ASP A 65 -33.58 25.86 19.06
N ARG A 66 -33.93 25.82 20.36
CA ARG A 66 -34.68 26.89 21.01
C ARG A 66 -33.96 28.24 21.01
N TYR A 67 -32.66 28.25 21.32
CA TYR A 67 -31.92 29.49 21.52
C TYR A 67 -31.03 29.86 20.33
N LEU A 68 -30.54 28.88 19.56
CA LEU A 68 -29.62 29.09 18.43
C LEU A 68 -30.25 28.75 17.08
N ARG A 69 -31.49 28.24 17.04
CA ARG A 69 -32.18 27.79 15.81
C ARG A 69 -31.38 26.73 15.05
N LEU A 70 -30.61 25.93 15.78
CA LEU A 70 -29.83 24.82 15.23
C LEU A 70 -30.62 23.52 15.38
N THR A 71 -31.11 23.00 14.26
CA THR A 71 -31.90 21.77 14.20
C THR A 71 -31.06 20.51 13.96
N ASP A 72 -29.87 20.66 13.38
CA ASP A 72 -28.96 19.55 13.03
C ASP A 72 -27.95 19.26 14.17
N VAL A 73 -28.46 19.07 15.39
CA VAL A 73 -27.63 18.79 16.57
C VAL A 73 -28.12 17.49 17.20
N SER A 74 -27.36 16.42 17.03
CA SER A 74 -27.64 15.14 17.71
C SER A 74 -27.50 15.30 19.23
N HIS A 75 -28.42 14.68 19.97
CA HIS A 75 -28.42 14.69 21.44
C HIS A 75 -27.79 13.42 22.03
N GLU A 76 -27.48 12.45 21.17
CA GLU A 76 -26.96 11.15 21.57
C GLU A 76 -25.47 11.05 21.24
N ALA A 77 -24.75 10.26 22.04
CA ALA A 77 -23.35 9.97 21.74
C ALA A 77 -23.30 8.93 20.61
N GLU A 78 -22.50 9.21 19.59
CA GLU A 78 -22.40 8.36 18.40
C GLU A 78 -20.93 8.03 18.13
N GLU A 79 -20.67 6.77 17.79
CA GLU A 79 -19.37 6.33 17.34
C GLU A 79 -19.51 5.65 15.98
N TYR A 80 -18.75 6.13 15.00
CA TYR A 80 -18.72 5.54 13.67
C TYR A 80 -17.34 5.63 13.05
N TRP A 81 -17.10 4.78 12.06
CA TRP A 81 -15.85 4.73 11.32
C TRP A 81 -16.06 5.29 9.93
N LEU A 82 -15.26 6.29 9.57
CA LEU A 82 -15.22 6.81 8.21
C LEU A 82 -14.05 6.20 7.47
N MET A 83 -14.33 5.56 6.35
CA MET A 83 -13.28 5.12 5.43
C MET A 83 -12.79 6.32 4.62
N THR A 84 -11.52 6.70 4.80
CA THR A 84 -10.94 7.89 4.16
C THR A 84 -10.19 7.56 2.87
N GLY A 85 -9.79 6.31 2.69
CA GLY A 85 -9.14 5.88 1.46
C GLY A 85 -8.95 4.38 1.38
N ILE A 86 -8.92 3.88 0.15
CA ILE A 86 -8.53 2.51 -0.15
C ILE A 86 -7.41 2.58 -1.18
N LYS A 87 -6.33 1.83 -0.95
CA LYS A 87 -5.31 1.57 -1.96
C LYS A 87 -5.25 0.08 -2.23
N VAL A 88 -5.27 -0.29 -3.51
CA VAL A 88 -5.18 -1.68 -3.95
C VAL A 88 -3.94 -1.82 -4.82
N LYS A 89 -3.08 -2.78 -4.52
CA LYS A 89 -1.92 -3.11 -5.35
C LYS A 89 -1.85 -4.61 -5.57
N SER A 90 -1.50 -4.99 -6.80
CA SER A 90 -1.22 -6.39 -7.16
C SER A 90 0.26 -6.66 -6.89
N VAL A 91 0.54 -7.62 -6.02
CA VAL A 91 1.90 -8.04 -5.67
C VAL A 91 2.15 -9.47 -6.12
N GLY A 92 3.40 -9.77 -6.49
CA GLY A 92 3.82 -11.12 -6.85
C GLY A 92 4.54 -11.77 -5.68
N VAL A 93 3.99 -12.84 -5.12
CA VAL A 93 4.57 -13.62 -4.01
C VAL A 93 5.18 -14.91 -4.58
N PRO A 94 6.35 -15.37 -4.11
CA PRO A 94 6.98 -16.58 -4.64
C PRO A 94 6.11 -17.82 -4.42
N ASP A 95 5.85 -18.56 -5.50
CA ASP A 95 5.12 -19.84 -5.43
C ASP A 95 6.09 -21.01 -5.26
N LYS A 96 6.15 -21.56 -4.03
CA LYS A 96 7.00 -22.72 -3.70
C LYS A 96 6.64 -23.98 -4.50
N VAL A 97 5.39 -24.13 -4.93
CA VAL A 97 4.94 -25.28 -5.73
C VAL A 97 5.50 -25.18 -7.15
N ARG A 98 5.59 -23.96 -7.68
CA ARG A 98 6.07 -23.65 -9.03
C ARG A 98 7.53 -23.17 -9.00
N THR A 99 8.39 -24.05 -8.49
CA THR A 99 9.86 -23.88 -8.48
C THR A 99 10.49 -24.57 -9.67
N TYR A 100 11.38 -23.87 -10.37
CA TYR A 100 12.07 -24.36 -11.56
C TYR A 100 13.58 -24.13 -11.46
N PHE A 101 14.35 -25.01 -12.09
CA PHE A 101 15.78 -24.94 -12.22
C PHE A 101 16.15 -24.74 -13.69
N VAL A 102 16.88 -23.68 -13.98
CA VAL A 102 17.46 -23.41 -15.30
C VAL A 102 18.86 -24.00 -15.33
N LYS A 103 19.06 -25.04 -16.14
CA LYS A 103 20.39 -25.60 -16.37
C LYS A 103 21.17 -24.67 -17.27
N MET A 104 22.34 -24.26 -16.81
CA MET A 104 23.25 -23.43 -17.58
C MET A 104 24.24 -24.30 -18.34
N LYS A 105 24.59 -23.89 -19.56
CA LYS A 105 25.60 -24.59 -20.36
C LYS A 105 26.99 -24.35 -19.77
N ASP A 106 27.76 -25.42 -19.58
CA ASP A 106 29.17 -25.33 -19.20
C ASP A 106 29.92 -24.39 -20.17
N LYS A 107 30.58 -23.37 -19.61
CA LYS A 107 31.31 -22.28 -20.31
C LYS A 107 30.45 -21.18 -20.96
N SER A 108 29.16 -21.07 -20.63
CA SER A 108 28.40 -19.87 -21.01
C SER A 108 28.89 -18.65 -20.24
N VAL A 109 29.23 -17.58 -20.95
CA VAL A 109 29.40 -16.24 -20.35
C VAL A 109 28.12 -15.86 -19.60
N ALA A 110 28.32 -15.25 -18.43
CA ALA A 110 27.38 -15.16 -17.33
C ALA A 110 25.93 -14.87 -17.78
N PRO A 111 24.94 -15.70 -17.39
CA PRO A 111 23.54 -15.31 -17.53
C PRO A 111 23.31 -14.06 -16.67
N LEU A 112 22.94 -12.94 -17.28
CA LEU A 112 22.57 -11.72 -16.56
C LEU A 112 21.13 -11.89 -16.03
N VAL A 113 20.93 -12.88 -15.15
CA VAL A 113 19.67 -13.13 -14.48
C VAL A 113 19.80 -12.61 -13.05
N GLU A 114 19.02 -11.59 -12.73
CA GLU A 114 18.87 -11.11 -11.36
C GLU A 114 17.64 -11.75 -10.74
N LEU A 115 17.77 -12.25 -9.51
CA LEU A 115 16.64 -12.69 -8.70
C LEU A 115 16.31 -11.63 -7.63
N THR A 116 15.06 -11.60 -7.20
CA THR A 116 14.68 -10.94 -5.94
C THR A 116 15.20 -11.75 -4.76
N THR A 117 15.24 -11.14 -3.57
CA THR A 117 15.59 -11.83 -2.31
C THR A 117 14.71 -13.06 -2.06
N ASP A 118 13.48 -13.04 -2.60
CA ASP A 118 12.49 -14.10 -2.46
C ASP A 118 12.57 -15.19 -3.55
N GLY A 119 13.56 -15.12 -4.45
CA GLY A 119 13.78 -16.14 -5.48
C GLY A 119 12.90 -16.01 -6.73
N ILE A 120 12.29 -14.86 -6.97
CA ILE A 120 11.56 -14.54 -8.22
C ILE A 120 12.53 -13.91 -9.21
N ILE A 121 12.37 -14.17 -10.52
CA ILE A 121 13.15 -13.47 -11.55
C ILE A 121 12.84 -11.97 -11.52
N LYS A 122 13.86 -11.16 -11.21
CA LYS A 122 13.80 -9.70 -11.19
C LYS A 122 14.15 -9.13 -12.57
N SER A 123 15.18 -9.66 -13.22
CA SER A 123 15.58 -9.24 -14.56
C SER A 123 16.32 -10.35 -15.30
N MET A 124 16.32 -10.29 -16.63
CA MET A 124 17.06 -11.21 -17.49
C MET A 124 17.62 -10.43 -18.66
N ASN A 125 18.94 -10.54 -18.89
CA ASN A 125 19.70 -9.90 -19.97
C ASN A 125 19.74 -8.36 -19.95
N VAL A 126 18.90 -7.71 -19.13
CA VAL A 126 18.89 -6.26 -18.92
C VAL A 126 18.89 -5.94 -17.42
N PRO A 127 19.65 -4.92 -16.96
CA PRO A 127 19.57 -4.45 -15.58
C PRO A 127 18.19 -3.82 -15.34
N TYR A 128 17.57 -4.15 -14.21
CA TYR A 128 16.25 -3.63 -13.87
C TYR A 128 16.34 -2.41 -12.94
N GLU A 129 16.12 -1.23 -13.51
CA GLU A 129 16.00 0.02 -12.77
C GLU A 129 14.54 0.29 -12.38
N ARG A 130 14.07 -0.31 -11.29
CA ARG A 130 12.81 0.13 -10.67
C ARG A 130 13.08 1.42 -9.92
N LYS A 131 12.46 2.52 -10.33
CA LYS A 131 12.21 3.64 -9.41
C LYS A 131 11.41 3.07 -8.24
N GLN A 132 12.07 2.88 -7.10
CA GLN A 132 11.36 2.66 -5.86
C GLN A 132 10.49 3.89 -5.67
N GLU A 133 9.18 3.75 -5.91
CA GLU A 133 8.23 4.67 -5.32
C GLU A 133 8.37 4.48 -3.83
N ALA A 134 9.19 5.34 -3.20
CA ALA A 134 9.23 5.47 -1.77
C ALA A 134 7.80 5.81 -1.37
N TYR A 135 7.07 4.82 -0.87
CA TYR A 135 5.84 5.03 -0.15
C TYR A 135 6.25 5.84 1.08
N ALA A 136 6.26 7.17 0.93
CA ALA A 136 6.45 8.10 2.02
C ALA A 136 5.29 7.85 2.99
N THR A 137 5.55 7.00 3.98
CA THR A 137 4.68 6.81 5.14
C THR A 137 5.00 7.94 6.10
N THR A 138 4.68 9.15 5.67
CA THR A 138 4.57 10.31 6.55
C THR A 138 3.15 10.80 6.41
N GLU A 139 2.23 10.01 6.96
CA GLU A 139 0.96 10.58 7.37
C GLU A 139 1.26 11.53 8.53
N THR A 140 1.27 12.82 8.21
CA THR A 140 1.19 13.86 9.22
C THR A 140 -0.16 13.70 9.90
N ILE A 141 -0.18 12.98 11.03
CA ILE A 141 -1.30 13.02 11.95
C ILE A 141 -1.44 14.50 12.31
N ALA A 142 -2.47 15.15 11.77
CA ALA A 142 -2.71 16.57 11.99
C ALA A 142 -2.63 16.84 13.49
N ALA A 143 -1.74 17.76 13.89
CA ALA A 143 -1.51 18.07 15.29
C ALA A 143 -2.86 18.34 15.96
N LYS A 144 -3.20 17.49 16.94
CA LYS A 144 -4.47 17.56 17.66
C LYS A 144 -4.52 18.93 18.33
N LYS A 145 -5.33 19.86 17.80
CA LYS A 145 -5.48 21.20 18.38
C LYS A 145 -5.82 21.03 19.86
N LYS A 146 -5.08 21.73 20.74
CA LYS A 146 -5.32 21.71 22.18
C LYS A 146 -6.77 22.13 22.42
N LYS A 147 -7.59 21.21 22.94
CA LYS A 147 -8.99 21.50 23.27
C LYS A 147 -8.99 22.47 24.45
N LEU A 148 -9.46 23.69 24.22
CA LEU A 148 -9.71 24.66 25.27
C LEU A 148 -10.88 24.17 26.13
N ASP A 149 -10.86 24.48 27.43
CA ASP A 149 -11.97 24.17 28.32
C ASP A 149 -13.13 25.14 28.02
N PRO A 150 -14.33 24.65 27.64
CA PRO A 150 -15.47 25.52 27.40
C PRO A 150 -15.92 26.30 28.64
N LEU A 151 -15.66 25.76 29.85
CA LEU A 151 -16.11 26.37 31.10
C LEU A 151 -15.32 27.62 31.48
N SER A 152 -14.11 27.81 30.95
CA SER A 152 -13.29 28.99 31.25
C SER A 152 -13.83 30.28 30.65
N PHE A 153 -14.79 30.19 29.73
CA PHE A 153 -15.42 31.35 29.09
C PHE A 153 -16.72 31.79 29.76
N LEU A 154 -17.16 31.09 30.80
CA LEU A 154 -18.43 31.42 31.46
C LEU A 154 -18.24 32.57 32.46
N THR A 155 -19.20 33.49 32.47
CA THR A 155 -19.27 34.58 33.44
C THR A 155 -19.75 34.09 34.81
N GLU A 156 -19.49 34.89 35.84
CA GLU A 156 -19.85 34.58 37.23
C GLU A 156 -21.37 34.38 37.40
N GLU A 157 -22.19 35.17 36.70
CA GLU A 157 -23.65 35.03 36.71
C GLU A 157 -24.13 33.67 36.17
N ILE A 158 -23.49 33.20 35.09
CA ILE A 158 -23.78 31.89 34.50
C ILE A 158 -23.39 30.77 35.45
N LEU A 159 -22.25 30.89 36.14
CA LEU A 159 -21.76 29.90 37.10
C LEU A 159 -22.62 29.85 38.38
N MET A 160 -23.18 30.98 38.83
CA MET A 160 -24.08 31.03 40.00
C MET A 160 -25.47 30.44 39.71
N THR A 161 -25.82 30.24 38.45
CA THR A 161 -27.14 29.73 38.05
C THR A 161 -27.24 28.21 38.26
N ASN A 162 -28.18 27.76 39.09
CA ASN A 162 -28.37 26.32 39.37
C ASN A 162 -29.21 25.58 38.29
N SER A 163 -29.90 26.30 37.41
CA SER A 163 -30.77 25.69 36.38
C SER A 163 -30.09 25.61 35.02
N SER A 164 -30.05 24.40 34.44
CA SER A 164 -29.46 24.17 33.10
C SER A 164 -30.16 24.93 31.97
N ALA A 165 -31.48 25.16 32.08
CA ALA A 165 -32.23 25.93 31.08
C ALA A 165 -31.90 27.42 31.17
N LYS A 166 -31.80 27.97 32.39
CA LYS A 166 -31.46 29.38 32.60
C LYS A 166 -30.00 29.65 32.23
N MET A 167 -29.11 28.72 32.55
CA MET A 167 -27.71 28.74 32.12
C MET A 167 -27.60 28.77 30.58
N ALA A 168 -28.34 27.92 29.86
CA ALA A 168 -28.35 27.92 28.40
C ALA A 168 -28.89 29.23 27.80
N GLU A 169 -29.91 29.84 28.40
CA GLU A 169 -30.45 31.14 27.97
C GLU A 169 -29.41 32.26 28.10
N LEU A 170 -28.72 32.34 29.25
CA LEU A 170 -27.69 33.36 29.50
C LEU A 170 -26.49 33.17 28.55
N ILE A 171 -26.01 31.93 28.39
CA ILE A 171 -24.95 31.60 27.44
C ILE A 171 -25.35 32.03 26.02
N ALA A 172 -26.58 31.72 25.59
CA ALA A 172 -27.05 32.07 24.26
C ALA A 172 -27.12 33.59 24.05
N LYS A 173 -27.47 34.37 25.08
CA LYS A 173 -27.45 35.85 25.04
C LYS A 173 -26.05 36.44 24.96
N GLU A 174 -25.04 35.75 25.49
CA GLU A 174 -23.67 36.25 25.50
C GLU A 174 -22.95 36.01 24.14
N ILE A 175 -23.37 35.00 23.38
CA ILE A 175 -22.79 34.65 22.08
C ILE A 175 -23.54 35.23 20.87
N TYR A 176 -24.67 35.90 21.08
CA TYR A 176 -25.54 36.46 20.04
C TYR A 176 -25.45 37.98 20.01
#